data_AF-A0A376LLS9-F1
#
_entry.id   AF-A0A376LLS9-F1
#
_cell.length_a   1.000
_cell.length_b   1.000
_cell.length_c   1.000
_cell.angle_alpha   90.00
_cell.angle_beta   90.00
_cell.angle_gamma   90.00
#
_symmetry.space_group_name_H-M   'P 1'
#
loop_
_entity.id
_entity.type
_entity.pdbx_description
1 polymer ?
#
loop_
_entity_poly.entity_id
_entity_poly.type
_entity_poly.pdbx_seq_one_letter_code
_entity_poly.pdbx_strand_id
1 'polypeptide(L)'
;MKAMQGSDDVFTTPDIRYVREALYQTARHGGFMAVIGESGAGKSTLRRDLTERINRENAPVIVIEPYIIAMEDNDVKGKTLKAAAIAEAIISTIAPLESIRRSQDARFRQLHRVLKDSSQAGFSHVLVIEEAHSLPIPTLKHLKRFFELESGFKKTAVHRADWPAGTGDKTV
;
A
#
# COMPACT_ATOMS: atom_id res chain seq x y z
N MET A 1 -7.36 4.51 -36.30
CA MET A 1 -7.41 4.88 -34.86
C MET A 1 -8.23 3.83 -34.13
N LYS A 2 -7.59 2.84 -33.50
CA LYS A 2 -8.28 1.82 -32.71
C LYS A 2 -8.07 2.19 -31.24
N ALA A 3 -9.16 2.51 -30.55
CA ALA A 3 -9.14 2.90 -29.14
C ALA A 3 -8.62 1.73 -28.29
N MET A 4 -7.61 1.98 -27.45
CA MET A 4 -7.27 1.10 -26.33
C MET A 4 -8.43 1.14 -25.33
N GLN A 5 -9.26 0.10 -25.34
CA GLN A 5 -10.35 -0.09 -24.37
C GLN A 5 -10.11 -1.38 -23.60
N GLY A 6 -9.73 -1.24 -22.33
CA GLY A 6 -9.60 -2.33 -21.37
C GLY A 6 -8.25 -2.32 -20.65
N SER A 7 -8.27 -2.32 -19.32
CA SER A 7 -7.07 -2.52 -18.48
C SER A 7 -6.33 -3.81 -18.85
N ASP A 8 -7.01 -4.80 -19.43
CA ASP A 8 -6.44 -6.07 -19.85
C ASP A 8 -5.38 -5.96 -20.95
N ASP A 9 -5.41 -4.94 -21.82
CA ASP A 9 -4.44 -4.79 -22.92
C ASP A 9 -3.11 -4.16 -22.50
N VAL A 10 -3.06 -3.51 -21.33
CA VAL A 10 -1.83 -2.84 -20.82
C VAL A 10 -0.90 -3.82 -20.09
N PHE A 11 -1.36 -5.03 -19.78
CA PHE A 11 -0.72 -5.92 -18.79
C PHE A 11 -0.28 -7.28 -19.35
N THR A 12 0.22 -7.31 -20.58
CA THR A 12 0.51 -8.56 -21.30
C THR A 12 1.88 -9.18 -21.01
N THR A 13 2.80 -8.48 -20.33
CA THR A 13 4.13 -9.06 -20.05
C THR A 13 4.08 -10.03 -18.85
N PRO A 14 4.87 -11.12 -18.86
CA PRO A 14 4.97 -12.05 -17.73
C PRO A 14 5.33 -11.37 -16.40
N ASP A 15 6.19 -10.35 -16.44
CA ASP A 15 6.65 -9.62 -15.24
C ASP A 15 5.52 -8.81 -14.59
N ILE A 16 4.67 -8.17 -15.40
CA ILE A 16 3.47 -7.49 -14.90
C ILE A 16 2.57 -8.45 -14.16
N ARG A 17 2.29 -9.60 -14.78
CA ARG A 17 1.40 -10.62 -14.21
C ARG A 17 1.94 -11.12 -12.88
N TYR A 18 3.26 -11.32 -12.80
CA TYR A 18 3.93 -11.71 -11.58
C TYR A 18 3.75 -10.66 -10.47
N VAL A 19 4.00 -9.38 -10.76
CA VAL A 19 3.84 -8.30 -9.76
C VAL A 19 2.39 -8.16 -9.32
N ARG A 20 1.43 -8.22 -10.24
CA ARG A 20 -0.02 -8.17 -9.93
C ARG A 20 -0.42 -9.31 -8.99
N GLU A 21 0.05 -10.52 -9.25
CA GLU A 21 -0.26 -11.66 -8.40
C GLU A 21 0.44 -11.57 -7.04
N ALA A 22 1.72 -11.17 -7.00
CA ALA A 22 2.44 -10.97 -5.75
C ALA A 22 1.79 -9.89 -4.87
N LEU A 23 1.32 -8.79 -5.45
CA LEU A 23 0.55 -7.76 -4.75
C LEU A 23 -0.74 -8.33 -4.15
N TYR A 24 -1.52 -9.08 -4.95
CA TYR A 24 -2.78 -9.67 -4.51
C TYR A 24 -2.58 -10.70 -3.39
N GLN A 25 -1.58 -11.57 -3.51
CA GLN A 25 -1.22 -12.54 -2.48
C GLN A 25 -0.77 -11.85 -1.19
N THR A 26 0.06 -10.79 -1.29
CA THR A 26 0.50 -10.00 -0.13
C THR A 26 -0.69 -9.35 0.58
N ALA A 27 -1.65 -8.80 -0.17
CA ALA A 27 -2.84 -8.17 0.41
C ALA A 27 -3.76 -9.17 1.15
N ARG A 28 -3.85 -10.42 0.67
CA ARG A 28 -4.70 -11.47 1.26
C ARG A 28 -4.07 -12.23 2.41
N HIS A 29 -2.77 -12.47 2.33
CA HIS A 29 -2.08 -13.41 3.21
C HIS A 29 -1.02 -12.74 4.10
N GLY A 30 -0.87 -11.43 3.97
CA GLY A 30 0.13 -10.65 4.66
C GLY A 30 1.51 -10.78 4.01
N GLY A 31 2.38 -9.85 4.38
CA GLY A 31 3.73 -9.75 3.84
C GLY A 31 4.15 -8.29 3.71
N PHE A 32 5.34 -8.10 3.15
CA PHE A 32 5.87 -6.78 2.86
C PHE A 32 6.43 -6.81 1.44
N MET A 33 5.91 -5.94 0.58
CA MET A 33 6.31 -5.84 -0.82
C MET A 33 6.63 -4.39 -1.16
N ALA A 34 7.71 -4.18 -1.91
CA ALA A 34 8.06 -2.89 -2.48
C ALA A 34 8.04 -3.01 -4.00
N VAL A 35 7.23 -2.20 -4.66
CA VAL A 35 7.20 -2.09 -6.12
C VAL A 35 8.06 -0.90 -6.52
N ILE A 36 9.13 -1.16 -7.26
CA ILE A 36 10.11 -0.15 -7.70
C ILE A 36 10.07 -0.07 -9.22
N GLY A 37 10.19 1.14 -9.74
CA GLY A 37 10.24 1.40 -11.17
C GLY A 37 10.37 2.89 -11.42
N GLU A 38 10.77 3.28 -12.61
CA GLU A 38 10.91 4.68 -13.01
C GLU A 38 9.57 5.45 -12.90
N SER A 39 9.64 6.78 -12.91
CA SER A 39 8.42 7.59 -13.04
C SER A 39 7.70 7.22 -14.36
N GLY A 40 6.38 7.06 -14.32
CA GLY A 40 5.62 6.60 -15.49
C GLY A 40 5.63 5.08 -15.74
N ALA A 41 6.32 4.28 -14.92
CA ALA A 41 6.35 2.80 -15.03
C ALA A 41 5.01 2.08 -14.76
N GLY A 42 3.91 2.81 -14.50
CA GLY A 42 2.60 2.20 -14.23
C GLY A 42 2.39 1.68 -12.80
N LYS A 43 3.23 2.09 -11.83
CA LYS A 43 3.09 1.70 -10.40
C LYS A 43 1.71 2.06 -9.82
N SER A 44 1.23 3.28 -10.05
CA SER A 44 -0.11 3.68 -9.61
C SER A 44 -1.22 2.95 -10.36
N THR A 45 -0.97 2.47 -11.58
CA THR A 45 -1.89 1.60 -12.31
C THR A 45 -1.99 0.22 -11.65
N LEU A 46 -0.87 -0.38 -11.21
CA LEU A 46 -0.86 -1.64 -10.46
C LEU A 46 -1.60 -1.52 -9.12
N ARG A 47 -1.47 -0.38 -8.43
CA ARG A 47 -2.24 -0.10 -7.21
C ARG A 47 -3.74 -0.07 -7.48
N ARG A 48 -4.17 0.66 -8.50
CA ARG A 48 -5.60 0.74 -8.89
C ARG A 48 -6.14 -0.64 -9.27
N ASP A 49 -5.38 -1.40 -10.06
CA ASP A 49 -5.73 -2.77 -10.43
C ASP A 49 -5.88 -3.70 -9.22
N LEU A 50 -4.99 -3.59 -8.22
CA LEU A 50 -5.12 -4.33 -6.97
C LEU A 50 -6.44 -4.01 -6.25
N THR A 51 -6.76 -2.72 -6.09
CA THR A 51 -8.01 -2.28 -5.44
C THR A 51 -9.25 -2.71 -6.23
N GLU A 52 -9.23 -2.57 -7.56
CA GLU A 52 -10.30 -3.04 -8.44
C GLU A 52 -10.49 -4.55 -8.34
N ARG A 53 -9.41 -5.33 -8.30
CA ARG A 53 -9.46 -6.79 -8.15
C ARG A 53 -10.04 -7.20 -6.79
N ILE A 54 -9.59 -6.56 -5.71
CA ILE A 54 -10.13 -6.80 -4.35
C ILE A 54 -11.65 -6.59 -4.33
N ASN A 55 -12.12 -5.47 -4.91
CA ASN A 55 -13.54 -5.15 -4.97
C ASN A 55 -14.31 -6.12 -5.88
N ARG A 56 -13.78 -6.41 -7.08
CA ARG A 56 -14.40 -7.32 -8.05
C ARG A 56 -14.55 -8.74 -7.51
N GLU A 57 -13.57 -9.22 -6.75
CA GLU A 57 -13.57 -10.56 -6.17
C GLU A 57 -14.28 -10.63 -4.80
N ASN A 58 -14.80 -9.50 -4.28
CA ASN A 58 -15.31 -9.38 -2.91
C ASN A 58 -14.33 -9.97 -1.87
N ALA A 59 -13.04 -9.76 -2.09
CA ALA A 59 -12.03 -10.28 -1.18
C ALA A 59 -12.16 -9.57 0.17
N PRO A 60 -12.03 -10.27 1.32
CA PRO A 60 -12.15 -9.68 2.64
C PRO A 60 -10.87 -8.92 3.00
N VAL A 61 -10.51 -7.92 2.20
CA VAL A 61 -9.29 -7.11 2.33
C VAL A 61 -9.71 -5.65 2.44
N ILE A 62 -9.26 -4.97 3.49
CA ILE A 62 -9.44 -3.54 3.68
C ILE A 62 -8.17 -2.82 3.20
N VAL A 63 -8.31 -2.04 2.12
CA VAL A 63 -7.23 -1.22 1.57
C VAL A 63 -7.14 0.09 2.34
N ILE A 64 -5.95 0.40 2.88
CA ILE A 64 -5.67 1.58 3.68
C ILE A 64 -4.64 2.43 2.93
N GLU A 65 -5.04 3.63 2.52
CA GLU A 65 -4.19 4.57 1.77
C GLU A 65 -4.04 5.88 2.57
N PRO A 66 -2.91 6.12 3.25
CA PRO A 66 -2.67 7.39 3.92
C PRO A 66 -2.55 8.53 2.90
N TYR A 67 -3.29 9.63 3.12
CA TYR A 67 -3.22 10.80 2.25
C TYR A 67 -1.86 11.50 2.34
N ILE A 68 -1.17 11.60 1.21
CA ILE A 68 0.17 12.22 1.06
C ILE A 68 0.06 13.65 0.49
N ILE A 69 -0.94 14.44 0.89
CA ILE A 69 -1.19 15.77 0.28
C ILE A 69 -0.18 16.85 0.74
N ALA A 70 0.78 16.54 1.63
CA ALA A 70 1.70 17.55 2.19
C ALA A 70 3.20 17.24 2.00
N MET A 71 3.54 16.39 1.03
CA MET A 71 4.92 16.14 0.62
C MET A 71 5.24 17.02 -0.58
N GLU A 72 5.29 18.33 -0.37
CA GLU A 72 5.94 19.23 -1.33
C GLU A 72 7.45 19.02 -1.28
N ASP A 73 8.08 19.04 -2.46
CA ASP A 73 9.53 18.97 -2.76
C ASP A 73 10.39 20.10 -2.15
N ASN A 74 9.90 20.77 -1.11
CA ASN A 74 10.68 21.78 -0.41
C ASN A 74 11.32 21.17 0.84
N ASP A 75 12.61 20.89 0.70
CA ASP A 75 13.59 20.33 1.64
C ASP A 75 13.74 21.07 2.98
N VAL A 76 12.77 21.91 3.37
CA VAL A 76 12.79 22.65 4.64
C VAL A 76 11.50 22.54 5.44
N LYS A 77 10.31 22.27 4.85
CA LYS A 77 9.03 22.23 5.61
C LYS A 77 7.92 21.32 5.05
N GLY A 78 8.21 20.32 4.22
CA GLY A 78 7.22 19.29 3.87
C GLY A 78 6.82 18.45 5.10
N LYS A 79 5.52 18.28 5.37
CA LYS A 79 5.06 17.40 6.47
C LYS A 79 5.27 15.95 6.02
N THR A 80 6.42 15.40 6.37
CA THR A 80 6.72 13.98 6.20
C THR A 80 5.61 13.12 6.81
N LEU A 81 5.23 12.03 6.13
CA LEU A 81 4.25 11.09 6.67
C LEU A 81 4.80 10.48 7.96
N LYS A 82 4.18 10.86 9.10
CA LYS A 82 4.56 10.38 10.44
C LYS A 82 3.76 9.14 10.80
N ALA A 83 4.32 8.31 11.69
CA ALA A 83 3.64 7.13 12.24
C ALA A 83 2.24 7.46 12.82
N ALA A 84 2.06 8.65 13.40
CA ALA A 84 0.76 9.11 13.91
C ALA A 84 -0.29 9.29 12.81
N ALA A 85 0.09 9.81 11.64
CA ALA A 85 -0.81 9.98 10.50
C ALA A 85 -1.19 8.63 9.89
N ILE A 86 -0.26 7.67 9.87
CA ILE A 86 -0.55 6.30 9.44
C ILE A 86 -1.55 5.64 10.39
N ALA A 87 -1.35 5.76 11.71
CA ALA A 87 -2.30 5.26 12.69
C ALA A 87 -3.70 5.89 12.54
N GLU A 88 -3.76 7.19 12.29
CA GLU A 88 -5.03 7.90 12.00
C GLU A 88 -5.71 7.36 10.73
N ALA A 89 -4.95 7.15 9.65
CA ALA A 89 -5.47 6.60 8.40
C ALA A 89 -6.04 5.19 8.59
N ILE A 90 -5.34 4.32 9.33
CA ILE A 90 -5.82 2.97 9.65
C ILE A 90 -7.12 3.04 10.46
N ILE A 91 -7.16 3.80 11.56
CA ILE A 91 -8.36 3.91 12.41
C ILE A 91 -9.54 4.46 11.61
N SER A 92 -9.32 5.52 10.83
CA SER A 92 -10.38 6.17 10.04
C SER A 92 -10.92 5.26 8.95
N THR A 93 -10.11 4.35 8.43
CA THR A 93 -10.54 3.38 7.40
C THR A 93 -11.33 2.24 8.00
N ILE A 94 -10.87 1.67 9.12
CA ILE A 94 -11.48 0.48 9.74
C ILE A 94 -12.70 0.85 10.59
N ALA A 95 -12.64 1.98 11.30
CA ALA A 95 -13.66 2.43 12.24
C ALA A 95 -14.05 3.90 11.96
N PRO A 96 -14.64 4.20 10.78
CA PRO A 96 -14.91 5.57 10.34
C PRO A 96 -15.89 6.35 11.25
N LEU A 97 -16.67 5.64 12.07
CA LEU A 97 -17.63 6.23 13.00
C LEU A 97 -17.04 6.50 14.39
N GLU A 98 -15.81 6.04 14.67
CA GLU A 98 -15.16 6.27 15.96
C GLU A 98 -14.36 7.58 15.96
N SER A 99 -14.46 8.33 17.06
CA SER A 99 -13.56 9.46 17.29
C SER A 99 -12.14 8.96 17.55
N ILE A 100 -11.14 9.54 16.86
CA ILE A 100 -9.74 9.22 17.08
C ILE A 100 -9.27 9.77 18.43
N ARG A 101 -8.61 8.92 19.23
CA ARG A 101 -8.05 9.35 20.52
C ARG A 101 -6.89 10.34 20.35
N ARG A 102 -6.91 11.39 21.17
CA ARG A 102 -5.93 12.50 21.10
C ARG A 102 -4.55 12.11 21.59
N SER A 103 -4.46 11.47 22.76
CA SER A 103 -3.16 11.04 23.32
C SER A 103 -2.58 9.90 22.50
N GLN A 104 -1.25 9.88 22.40
CA GLN A 104 -0.54 8.89 21.61
C GLN A 104 -0.85 7.47 22.12
N ASP A 105 -0.63 7.20 23.40
CA ASP A 105 -0.90 5.86 23.98
C ASP A 105 -2.35 5.38 23.73
N ALA A 106 -3.34 6.24 23.98
CA ALA A 106 -4.75 5.87 23.77
C ALA A 106 -5.06 5.61 22.29
N ARG A 107 -4.41 6.33 21.36
CA ARG A 107 -4.57 6.12 19.92
C ARG A 107 -3.96 4.81 19.46
N PHE A 108 -2.78 4.46 19.96
CA PHE A 108 -2.14 3.17 19.65
C PHE A 108 -2.94 1.99 20.21
N ARG A 109 -3.53 2.14 21.41
CA ARG A 109 -4.48 1.14 21.94
C ARG A 109 -5.75 1.03 21.09
N GLN A 110 -6.29 2.16 20.62
CA GLN A 110 -7.44 2.17 19.72
C GLN A 110 -7.10 1.46 18.41
N LEU A 111 -5.98 1.82 17.77
CA LEU A 111 -5.45 1.18 16.56
C LEU A 111 -5.38 -0.33 16.72
N HIS A 112 -4.73 -0.82 17.78
CA HIS A 112 -4.60 -2.25 18.05
C HIS A 112 -5.95 -2.93 18.23
N ARG A 113 -6.89 -2.29 18.94
CA ARG A 113 -8.24 -2.85 19.14
C ARG A 113 -9.00 -2.95 17.81
N VAL A 114 -9.07 -1.87 17.03
CA VAL A 114 -9.86 -1.87 15.78
C VAL A 114 -9.32 -2.87 14.75
N LEU A 115 -7.99 -2.98 14.68
CA LEU A 115 -7.31 -3.97 13.84
C LEU A 115 -7.62 -5.41 14.29
N LYS A 116 -7.49 -5.68 15.58
CA LYS A 116 -7.82 -6.98 16.17
C LYS A 116 -9.29 -7.36 15.92
N ASP A 117 -10.22 -6.45 16.20
CA ASP A 117 -11.66 -6.67 16.04
C ASP A 117 -11.98 -6.96 14.56
N SER A 118 -11.36 -6.21 13.63
CA SER A 118 -11.53 -6.40 12.19
C SER A 118 -10.92 -7.70 11.68
N SER A 119 -9.74 -8.10 12.19
CA SER A 119 -9.12 -9.40 11.88
C SER A 119 -9.96 -10.56 12.39
N GLN A 120 -10.54 -10.45 13.59
CA GLN A 120 -11.48 -11.44 14.13
C GLN A 120 -12.77 -11.56 13.31
N ALA A 121 -13.19 -10.49 12.63
CA ALA A 121 -14.29 -10.49 11.68
C ALA A 121 -13.90 -11.09 10.29
N GLY A 122 -12.65 -11.56 10.14
CA GLY A 122 -12.18 -12.25 8.93
C GLY A 122 -11.56 -11.34 7.88
N PHE A 123 -11.31 -10.08 8.18
CA PHE A 123 -10.65 -9.15 7.25
C PHE A 123 -9.13 -9.20 7.37
N SER A 124 -8.44 -9.13 6.23
CA SER A 124 -7.04 -8.70 6.17
C SER A 124 -6.95 -7.20 5.87
N HIS A 125 -5.81 -6.60 6.20
CA HIS A 125 -5.57 -5.17 6.02
C HIS A 125 -4.32 -4.97 5.19
N VAL A 126 -4.39 -4.11 4.18
CA VAL A 126 -3.22 -3.75 3.35
C VAL A 126 -2.98 -2.25 3.41
N LEU A 127 -1.82 -1.87 3.93
CA LEU A 127 -1.35 -0.49 3.95
C LEU A 127 -0.57 -0.21 2.67
N VAL A 128 -1.09 0.68 1.82
CA VAL A 128 -0.43 1.09 0.57
C VAL A 128 0.15 2.49 0.73
N ILE A 129 1.45 2.62 0.54
CA ILE A 129 2.15 3.92 0.63
C ILE A 129 2.80 4.23 -0.72
N GLU A 130 2.31 5.28 -1.39
CA GLU A 130 2.95 5.83 -2.58
C GLU A 130 4.19 6.66 -2.18
N GLU A 131 5.16 6.75 -3.07
CA GLU A 131 6.43 7.45 -2.85
C GLU A 131 7.13 7.11 -1.52
N ALA A 132 7.10 5.84 -1.13
CA ALA A 132 7.69 5.35 0.13
C ALA A 132 9.19 5.67 0.29
N HIS A 133 9.89 5.98 -0.82
CA HIS A 133 11.28 6.44 -0.82
C HIS A 133 11.48 7.76 -0.07
N SER A 134 10.43 8.57 0.04
CA SER A 134 10.40 9.86 0.75
C SER A 134 10.07 9.72 2.24
N LEU A 135 9.76 8.51 2.72
CA LEU A 135 9.47 8.28 4.13
C LEU A 135 10.72 8.42 4.99
N PRO A 136 10.64 9.14 6.13
CA PRO A 136 11.72 9.14 7.10
C PRO A 136 12.01 7.73 7.63
N ILE A 137 13.30 7.40 7.77
CA ILE A 137 13.75 6.14 8.39
C ILE A 137 13.06 5.86 9.74
N PRO A 138 12.85 6.86 10.63
CA PRO A 138 12.08 6.64 11.86
C PRO A 138 10.65 6.15 11.62
N THR A 139 9.95 6.64 10.58
CA THR A 139 8.61 6.17 10.21
C THR A 139 8.66 4.71 9.76
N LEU A 140 9.63 4.32 8.93
CA LEU A 140 9.82 2.92 8.51
C LEU A 140 10.06 1.98 9.72
N LYS A 141 10.86 2.42 10.70
CA LYS A 141 11.07 1.65 11.94
C LYS A 141 9.79 1.49 12.76
N HIS A 142 8.97 2.53 12.84
CA HIS A 142 7.67 2.44 13.51
C HIS A 142 6.70 1.52 12.76
N LEU A 143 6.69 1.56 11.42
CA LEU A 143 5.90 0.66 10.58
C LEU A 143 6.22 -0.80 10.87
N LYS A 144 7.50 -1.16 10.93
CA LYS A 144 7.92 -2.53 11.30
C LYS A 144 7.31 -2.98 12.64
N ARG A 145 7.34 -2.11 13.64
CA ARG A 145 6.76 -2.41 14.97
C ARG A 145 5.24 -2.56 14.93
N PHE A 146 4.53 -1.83 14.06
CA PHE A 146 3.09 -2.01 13.88
C PHE A 146 2.77 -3.41 13.36
N PHE A 147 3.46 -3.85 12.32
CA PHE A 147 3.18 -5.16 11.73
C PHE A 147 3.55 -6.33 12.65
N GLU A 148 4.58 -6.18 13.50
CA GLU A 148 4.95 -7.21 14.49
C GLU A 148 3.87 -7.44 15.56
N LEU A 149 2.99 -6.47 15.79
CA LEU A 149 1.92 -6.56 16.79
C LEU A 149 0.71 -7.40 16.34
N GLU A 150 0.45 -7.50 15.03
CA GLU A 150 -0.78 -8.14 14.53
C GLU A 150 -0.63 -9.63 14.21
N SER A 151 0.56 -10.09 13.83
CA SER A 151 0.69 -11.42 13.24
C SER A 151 2.14 -11.86 13.23
N GLY A 152 2.45 -12.98 13.91
CA GLY A 152 3.78 -13.61 13.86
C GLY A 152 4.28 -13.74 12.42
N PHE A 153 5.27 -12.93 12.04
CA PHE A 153 5.73 -12.84 10.67
C PHE A 153 6.27 -14.18 10.17
N LYS A 154 5.73 -14.65 9.04
CA LYS A 154 6.51 -15.47 8.12
C LYS A 154 7.41 -14.58 7.28
N LYS A 155 8.62 -15.07 7.09
CA LYS A 155 9.81 -14.41 6.54
C LYS A 155 9.55 -13.68 5.21
N THR A 156 10.14 -12.50 5.11
CA THR A 156 10.11 -11.55 3.98
C THR A 156 10.67 -12.15 2.69
N ALA A 157 9.95 -11.97 1.58
CA ALA A 157 10.53 -11.91 0.24
C ALA A 157 10.43 -10.46 -0.26
N VAL A 158 11.56 -9.76 -0.32
CA VAL A 158 11.62 -8.47 -1.02
C VAL A 158 11.69 -8.80 -2.51
N HIS A 159 10.55 -8.77 -3.19
CA HIS A 159 10.55 -8.89 -4.64
C HIS A 159 10.93 -7.55 -5.24
N ARG A 160 12.22 -7.39 -5.56
CA ARG A 160 12.68 -6.36 -6.49
C ARG A 160 12.26 -6.81 -7.89
N ALA A 161 11.07 -6.40 -8.33
CA ALA A 161 10.73 -6.43 -9.74
C ALA A 161 11.29 -5.15 -10.36
N ASP A 162 12.46 -5.24 -11.00
CA ASP A 162 12.97 -4.13 -11.81
C ASP A 162 12.05 -4.03 -13.03
N TRP A 163 11.16 -3.04 -13.03
CA TRP A 163 10.26 -2.79 -14.14
C TRP A 163 11.04 -2.22 -15.33
N PRO A 164 11.03 -2.87 -16.51
CA PRO A 164 11.65 -2.29 -17.70
C PRO A 164 10.79 -1.12 -18.17
N ALA A 165 11.36 0.09 -18.14
CA ALA A 165 10.82 1.24 -18.84
C ALA A 165 10.51 0.83 -20.28
N GLY A 166 9.30 1.16 -20.75
CA GLY A 166 8.82 0.73 -22.05
C GLY A 166 9.86 1.02 -23.12
N THR A 167 10.27 -0.02 -23.87
CA THR A 167 10.96 0.15 -25.14
C THR A 167 9.97 0.80 -26.09
N GLY A 168 9.94 2.13 -26.09
CA GLY A 168 9.51 2.90 -27.23
C GLY A 168 10.43 2.54 -28.39
N ASP A 169 9.83 1.81 -29.34
CA ASP A 169 10.10 1.83 -30.77
C ASP A 169 11.56 2.04 -31.24
N LYS A 170 12.19 0.94 -31.69
CA LYS A 170 13.35 1.00 -32.57
C LYS A 170 12.87 1.19 -34.02
N THR A 171 12.82 2.44 -34.45
CA THR A 171 12.92 2.93 -35.85
C THR A 171 13.14 4.44 -35.72
N VAL A 172 14.21 5.10 -36.16
CA VAL A 172 15.24 4.90 -37.20
C VAL A 172 16.57 5.41 -36.64
#